data_AF-A0A8I0GUH9-F1
#
_entry.id   AF-A0A8I0GUH9-F1
#
_cell.length_a   1.000
_cell.length_b   1.000
_cell.length_c   1.000
_cell.angle_alpha   90.00
_cell.angle_beta   90.00
_cell.angle_gamma   90.00
#
_symmetry.space_group_name_H-M   'P 1'
#
loop_
_entity.id
_entity.type
_entity.pdbx_description
1 polymer ?
#
loop_
_entity_poly.entity_id
_entity_poly.type
_entity_poly.pdbx_seq_one_letter_code
_entity_poly.pdbx_strand_id
1 'polypeptide(L)'
;SFGITHANVNINFELKAGEVRGLAGENGSGKSTLLSQIAGLYGSDSGKMYIRGEEYSPKNPVDANNHKVAMVVQELGMIGSLPASINIYLG
;
A
#
# COMPACT_ATOMS: atom_id res chain seq x y z
N SER A 1 -2.27 -8.59 -12.98
CA SER A 1 -3.32 -9.63 -13.01
C SER A 1 -2.77 -10.88 -12.36
N PHE A 2 -3.48 -11.47 -11.39
CA PHE A 2 -3.06 -12.66 -10.64
C PHE A 2 -3.54 -13.98 -11.29
N GLY A 3 -3.77 -13.96 -12.61
CA GLY A 3 -4.31 -15.11 -13.34
C GLY A 3 -5.73 -15.45 -12.88
N ILE A 4 -5.97 -16.72 -12.56
CA ILE A 4 -7.27 -17.21 -12.06
C ILE A 4 -7.51 -16.92 -10.58
N THR A 5 -6.49 -16.44 -9.85
CA THR A 5 -6.57 -16.24 -8.41
C THR A 5 -7.17 -14.88 -8.09
N HIS A 6 -8.23 -14.88 -7.29
CA HIS A 6 -8.71 -13.66 -6.64
C HIS A 6 -7.88 -13.39 -5.38
N ALA A 7 -6.95 -12.46 -5.47
CA ALA A 7 -6.01 -12.17 -4.39
C ALA A 7 -6.69 -11.57 -3.14
N ASN A 8 -7.74 -10.75 -3.34
CA ASN A 8 -8.55 -10.17 -2.28
C ASN A 8 -10.03 -10.28 -2.69
N VAL A 9 -10.90 -10.67 -1.76
CA VAL A 9 -12.34 -10.84 -2.03
C VAL A 9 -13.13 -10.16 -0.91
N ASN A 10 -13.95 -9.16 -1.26
CA ASN A 10 -14.89 -8.47 -0.35
C ASN A 10 -14.27 -8.06 1.00
N ILE A 11 -13.14 -7.35 0.94
CA ILE A 11 -12.45 -6.87 2.12
C ILE A 11 -13.17 -5.63 2.68
N ASN A 12 -13.40 -5.62 3.99
CA ASN A 12 -13.76 -4.42 4.75
C ASN A 12 -12.63 -4.10 5.70
N PHE A 13 -12.02 -2.93 5.54
CA PHE A 13 -10.89 -2.47 6.33
C PHE A 13 -11.07 -1.00 6.66
N GLU A 14 -10.88 -0.64 7.93
CA GLU A 14 -10.91 0.73 8.41
C GLU A 14 -9.67 0.96 9.28
N LEU A 15 -9.06 2.13 9.12
CA LEU A 15 -7.95 2.60 9.95
C LEU A 15 -8.23 4.04 10.38
N LYS A 16 -8.24 4.28 11.69
CA LYS A 16 -8.52 5.61 12.24
C LYS A 16 -7.25 6.44 12.39
N ALA A 17 -7.41 7.76 12.44
CA ALA A 17 -6.30 8.67 12.71
C ALA A 17 -5.66 8.36 14.07
N GLY A 18 -4.33 8.21 14.09
CA GLY A 18 -3.57 7.86 15.30
C GLY A 18 -3.59 6.37 15.67
N GLU A 19 -4.26 5.52 14.88
CA GLU A 19 -4.32 4.08 15.12
C GLU A 19 -3.13 3.36 14.49
N VAL A 20 -2.58 2.38 15.21
CA VAL A 20 -1.65 1.38 14.67
C VAL A 20 -2.39 0.05 14.59
N ARG A 21 -2.53 -0.49 13.38
CA ARG A 21 -3.25 -1.74 13.12
C ARG A 21 -2.34 -2.78 12.51
N GLY A 22 -2.32 -3.98 13.11
CA GLY A 22 -1.68 -5.15 12.53
C GLY A 22 -2.58 -5.85 11.53
N LEU A 23 -2.01 -6.29 10.40
CA LEU A 23 -2.67 -7.16 9.43
C LEU A 23 -1.92 -8.51 9.40
N ALA A 24 -2.56 -9.56 9.92
CA ALA A 24 -1.97 -10.90 10.05
C ALA A 24 -2.76 -11.96 9.28
N GLY A 25 -2.09 -13.03 8.89
CA GLY A 25 -2.64 -14.12 8.08
C GLY A 25 -1.55 -14.94 7.40
N GLU A 26 -1.89 -16.11 6.90
CA GLU A 26 -0.94 -17.03 6.26
C GLU A 26 -0.35 -16.48 4.95
N ASN A 27 0.78 -17.03 4.52
CA ASN A 27 1.35 -16.67 3.21
C ASN A 27 0.34 -16.96 2.10
N GLY A 28 0.20 -16.01 1.16
CA GLY A 28 -0.80 -16.11 0.09
C GLY A 28 -2.20 -15.60 0.46
N SER A 29 -2.46 -15.19 1.72
CA SER A 29 -3.77 -14.70 2.15
C SER A 29 -4.16 -13.30 1.62
N GLY A 30 -3.43 -12.74 0.65
CA GLY A 30 -3.74 -11.43 0.06
C GLY A 30 -3.19 -10.18 0.78
N LYS A 31 -2.53 -10.32 1.94
CA LYS A 31 -2.05 -9.18 2.76
C LYS A 31 -1.20 -8.17 1.98
N SER A 32 -0.11 -8.62 1.37
CA SER A 32 0.77 -7.75 0.61
C SER A 32 0.07 -7.16 -0.61
N THR A 33 -0.85 -7.92 -1.23
CA THR A 33 -1.67 -7.41 -2.33
C THR A 33 -2.59 -6.28 -1.87
N LEU A 34 -3.26 -6.42 -0.72
CA LEU A 34 -4.11 -5.37 -0.15
C LEU A 34 -3.31 -4.10 0.15
N LEU A 35 -2.14 -4.24 0.80
CA LEU A 35 -1.27 -3.10 1.08
C LEU A 35 -0.77 -2.43 -0.20
N SER A 36 -0.39 -3.22 -1.22
CA SER A 36 0.00 -2.71 -2.53
C SER A 36 -1.13 -2.00 -3.26
N GLN A 37 -2.38 -2.46 -3.11
CA GLN A 37 -3.55 -1.76 -3.67
C GLN A 37 -3.78 -0.40 -2.99
N ILE A 38 -3.71 -0.37 -1.66
CA ILE A 38 -3.80 0.88 -0.89
C ILE A 38 -2.65 1.83 -1.27
N ALA A 39 -1.45 1.32 -1.50
CA ALA A 39 -0.29 2.12 -1.89
C ALA A 39 -0.24 2.49 -3.39
N GLY A 40 -1.23 2.10 -4.19
CA GLY A 40 -1.27 2.40 -5.63
C GLY A 40 -0.28 1.61 -6.49
N LEU A 41 0.33 0.54 -5.97
CA LEU A 41 1.15 -0.40 -6.76
C LEU A 41 0.30 -1.33 -7.64
N TYR A 42 -0.94 -1.61 -7.20
CA TYR A 42 -1.93 -2.36 -7.96
C TYR A 42 -3.28 -1.65 -7.95
N GLY A 43 -4.03 -1.77 -9.04
CA GLY A 43 -5.43 -1.36 -9.07
C GLY A 43 -6.34 -2.32 -8.29
N SER A 44 -7.55 -1.86 -7.96
CA SER A 44 -8.63 -2.70 -7.44
C SER A 44 -9.58 -3.07 -8.58
N ASP A 45 -9.94 -4.34 -8.69
CA ASP A 45 -10.89 -4.81 -9.70
C ASP A 45 -12.35 -4.39 -9.36
N SER A 46 -12.64 -4.16 -8.08
CA SER A 46 -13.94 -3.71 -7.57
C SER A 46 -13.81 -3.04 -6.20
N GLY A 47 -14.91 -2.47 -5.71
CA GLY A 47 -14.97 -1.79 -4.43
C GLY A 47 -14.53 -0.32 -4.49
N LYS A 48 -14.50 0.32 -3.33
CA LYS A 48 -14.10 1.73 -3.17
C LYS A 48 -13.28 1.90 -1.91
N MET A 49 -12.28 2.77 -1.97
CA MET A 49 -11.53 3.22 -0.80
C MET A 49 -11.85 4.70 -0.55
N TYR A 50 -11.71 5.11 0.70
CA TYR A 50 -11.96 6.49 1.10
C TYR A 50 -10.87 6.93 2.08
N ILE A 51 -10.38 8.16 1.92
CA ILE A 51 -9.48 8.81 2.88
C ILE A 51 -10.18 10.07 3.34
N ARG A 52 -10.50 10.12 4.65
CA ARG A 52 -11.18 11.28 5.28
C ARG A 52 -12.50 11.67 4.59
N GLY A 53 -13.24 10.67 4.08
CA GLY A 53 -14.53 10.84 3.41
C GLY A 53 -14.45 11.06 1.89
N GLU A 54 -13.26 11.36 1.36
CA GLU A 54 -13.06 11.54 -0.09
C GLU A 54 -12.71 10.20 -0.76
N GLU A 55 -13.26 9.96 -1.96
CA GLU A 55 -12.99 8.74 -2.72
C GLU A 55 -11.50 8.69 -3.10
N TYR A 56 -10.87 7.56 -2.79
CA TYR A 56 -9.45 7.33 -2.97
C TYR A 56 -9.23 6.21 -3.99
N SER A 57 -8.59 6.54 -5.11
CA SER A 57 -8.28 5.60 -6.19
C SER A 57 -6.92 5.96 -6.81
N PRO A 58 -5.80 5.64 -6.12
CA PRO A 58 -4.47 6.04 -6.54
C PRO A 58 -4.08 5.33 -7.84
N LYS A 59 -3.54 6.07 -8.80
CA LYS A 59 -3.09 5.49 -10.09
C LYS A 59 -1.69 4.88 -10.02
N ASN A 60 -0.88 5.33 -9.07
CA ASN A 60 0.50 4.91 -8.85
C ASN A 60 0.96 5.32 -7.43
N PRO A 61 2.14 4.88 -6.97
CA PRO A 61 2.65 5.24 -5.65
C PRO A 61 2.89 6.73 -5.42
N VAL A 62 3.19 7.50 -6.47
CA VAL A 62 3.38 8.96 -6.37
C VAL A 62 2.04 9.65 -6.07
N ASP A 63 0.98 9.23 -6.74
CA ASP A 63 -0.38 9.69 -6.48
C ASP A 63 -0.84 9.31 -5.06
N ALA A 64 -0.55 8.09 -4.61
CA ALA A 64 -0.78 7.68 -3.23
C ALA A 64 -0.05 8.58 -2.21
N ASN A 65 1.21 8.91 -2.48
CA ASN A 65 2.02 9.79 -1.62
C ASN A 65 1.46 11.21 -1.53
N ASN A 66 0.94 11.76 -2.63
CA ASN A 66 0.24 13.06 -2.65
C ASN A 66 -0.97 13.06 -1.69
N HIS A 67 -1.63 11.91 -1.55
CA HIS A 67 -2.73 11.67 -0.59
C HIS A 67 -2.25 11.24 0.82
N LYS A 68 -0.95 11.34 1.09
CA LYS A 68 -0.30 11.00 2.38
C LYS A 68 -0.34 9.51 2.73
N VAL A 69 -0.38 8.65 1.71
CA VAL A 69 -0.21 7.20 1.84
C VAL A 69 1.17 6.81 1.33
N ALA A 70 1.96 6.13 2.16
CA ALA A 70 3.27 5.62 1.78
C ALA A 70 3.43 4.18 2.28
N MET A 71 4.18 3.38 1.53
CA MET A 71 4.49 2.00 1.87
C MET A 71 6.00 1.80 1.90
N VAL A 72 6.49 1.19 2.97
CA VAL A 72 7.84 0.67 3.04
C VAL A 72 7.80 -0.78 2.52
N VAL A 73 8.48 -1.04 1.41
CA VAL A 73 8.54 -2.37 0.78
C VAL A 73 9.58 -3.27 1.46
N GLN A 74 9.45 -4.59 1.29
CA GLN A 74 10.31 -5.58 1.94
C GLN A 74 11.77 -5.54 1.48
N GLU A 75 12.03 -5.24 0.21
CA GLU A 75 13.39 -5.05 -0.29
C GLU A 75 13.82 -3.59 -0.07
N LEU A 76 14.97 -3.41 0.56
CA LEU A 76 15.52 -2.10 0.84
C LEU A 76 15.82 -1.38 -0.48
N GLY A 77 15.05 -0.34 -0.80
CA GLY A 77 15.33 0.60 -1.89
C GLY A 77 16.52 1.51 -1.62
N MET A 78 17.47 1.09 -0.78
CA MET A 78 18.62 1.89 -0.41
C MET A 78 19.68 1.82 -1.51
N ILE A 79 20.24 2.96 -1.83
CA ILE A 79 21.43 3.04 -2.67
C ILE A 79 22.63 2.79 -1.76
N GLY A 80 23.13 1.56 -1.75
CA GLY A 80 24.15 1.09 -0.80
C GLY A 80 25.49 1.82 -0.86
N SER A 81 25.77 2.54 -1.96
CA SER A 81 26.96 3.39 -2.09
C SER A 81 26.80 4.78 -1.45
N LEU A 82 25.59 5.17 -1.05
CA LEU A 82 25.31 6.47 -0.48
C LEU A 82 25.17 6.41 1.06
N PRO A 83 25.58 7.47 1.79
CA PRO A 83 25.32 7.57 3.21
C PRO A 83 23.82 7.47 3.55
N ALA A 84 23.50 7.00 4.76
CA ALA A 84 22.14 6.92 5.24
C ALA A 84 21.40 8.28 5.19
N SER A 85 22.10 9.38 5.49
CA SER A 85 21.54 10.73 5.40
C SER A 85 21.06 11.09 4.00
N ILE A 86 21.77 10.64 2.97
CA ILE A 86 21.39 10.88 1.58
C ILE A 86 20.20 10.02 1.18
N ASN A 87 20.16 8.76 1.60
CA ASN A 87 18.98 7.91 1.38
C ASN A 87 17.72 8.51 2.04
N ILE A 88 17.83 9.01 3.28
CA ILE A 88 16.71 9.69 3.97
C ILE A 88 16.27 10.95 3.22
N TYR A 89 17.22 11.72 2.69
CA TYR A 89 16.91 12.93 1.91
C TYR A 89 16.18 12.60 0.59
N LEU A 90 16.56 11.49 -0.06
CA LEU A 90 15.99 11.08 -1.34
C LEU A 90 14.59 10.48 -1.19
N GLY A 91 14.28 9.85 -0.05
CA GLY A 91 12.96 9.32 0.27
C GLY A 91 12.74 7.90 -0.22
#